data_AF-A0A661F7X8-F1
#
_entry.id   AF-A0A661F7X8-F1
#
_cell.length_a   1.000
_cell.length_b   1.000
_cell.length_c   1.000
_cell.angle_alpha   90.00
_cell.angle_beta   90.00
_cell.angle_gamma   90.00
#
_symmetry.space_group_name_H-M   'P 1'
#
loop_
_entity.id
_entity.type
_entity.pdbx_description
1 polymer ?
#
loop_
_entity_poly.entity_id
_entity_poly.type
_entity_poly.pdbx_seq_one_letter_code
_entity_poly.pdbx_strand_id
1 'polypeptide(L)' 'MSLYQCKLCGAKENTALGAYWGRDKDKQICSECDTGVWHGQFKKIILPKGMFVTNRQGNLEHKETGDTDILKYVIAT' A
#
# COMPACT_ATOMS: atom_id res chain seq x y z
N MET A 1 12.76 -3.30 0.93
CA MET A 1 11.57 -3.89 0.28
C MET A 1 10.66 -2.75 -0.13
N SER A 2 10.03 -2.84 -1.30
CA SER A 2 9.18 -1.76 -1.83
C SER A 2 7.85 -1.64 -1.07
N LEU A 3 7.26 -0.46 -1.13
CA LEU A 3 5.91 -0.17 -0.66
C LEU A 3 4.93 -0.20 -1.82
N TYR A 4 3.71 -0.62 -1.56
CA TYR A 4 2.61 -0.58 -2.53
C TYR A 4 1.32 -0.15 -1.84
N GLN A 5 0.34 0.26 -2.66
CA GLN A 5 -1.00 0.56 -2.20
C GLN A 5 -1.88 -0.67 -2.40
N CYS A 6 -2.53 -1.15 -1.33
CA CYS A 6 -3.51 -2.21 -1.40
C CYS A 6 -4.66 -1.83 -2.36
N LYS A 7 -4.94 -2.69 -3.34
CA LYS A 7 -5.99 -2.45 -4.35
C LYS A 7 -7.42 -2.48 -3.77
N LEU A 8 -7.65 -3.19 -2.66
CA LEU A 8 -8.98 -3.29 -2.04
C LEU A 8 -9.31 -2.12 -1.11
N CYS A 9 -8.42 -1.81 -0.17
CA CYS A 9 -8.69 -0.85 0.91
C CYS A 9 -7.85 0.43 0.84
N GLY A 10 -6.79 0.47 0.03
CA GLY A 10 -5.91 1.64 -0.06
C GLY A 10 -4.81 1.71 1.00
N ALA A 11 -4.68 0.69 1.84
CA ALA A 11 -3.60 0.62 2.83
C ALA A 11 -2.21 0.69 2.17
N LYS A 12 -1.30 1.47 2.76
CA LYS A 12 0.14 1.39 2.47
C LYS A 12 0.68 0.10 3.07
N GLU A 13 1.26 -0.75 2.26
CA GLU A 13 1.82 -2.04 2.68
C GLU A 13 3.22 -2.25 2.12
N ASN A 14 4.02 -3.09 2.78
CA ASN A 14 5.31 -3.54 2.30
C ASN A 14 5.15 -4.83 1.49
N THR A 15 5.80 -4.94 0.33
CA THR A 15 5.72 -6.14 -0.51
C THR A 15 6.14 -7.43 0.19
N ALA A 16 6.83 -7.37 1.34
CA ALA A 16 7.19 -8.51 2.18
C ALA A 16 6.07 -9.01 3.11
N LEU A 17 5.05 -8.19 3.40
CA LEU A 17 4.11 -8.43 4.51
C LEU A 17 2.67 -8.67 4.07
N GLY A 18 2.31 -8.31 2.84
CA GLY A 18 1.01 -8.61 2.25
C GLY A 18 1.07 -9.58 1.08
N ALA A 19 -0.08 -9.82 0.45
CA ALA A 19 -0.22 -10.73 -0.68
C ALA A 19 0.23 -10.10 -2.02
N TYR A 20 1.38 -9.42 -2.02
CA TYR A 20 1.92 -8.77 -3.22
C TYR A 20 2.47 -9.78 -4.24
N TRP A 21 3.16 -10.81 -3.76
CA TRP A 21 3.79 -11.86 -4.58
C TRP A 21 2.89 -13.08 -4.83
N GLY A 22 1.59 -12.95 -4.55
CA GLY A 22 0.61 -14.01 -4.76
C GLY A 22 0.50 -14.42 -6.25
N ARG A 23 -0.07 -15.60 -6.49
CA ARG A 23 -0.31 -16.12 -7.85
C ARG A 23 -1.21 -15.21 -8.68
N ASP A 24 -2.15 -14.53 -8.02
CA ASP A 24 -3.01 -13.53 -8.63
C ASP A 24 -2.38 -12.14 -8.52
N LYS A 25 -1.75 -11.70 -9.61
CA LYS A 25 -1.10 -10.38 -9.71
C LYS A 25 -2.11 -9.23 -9.70
N ASP A 26 -3.37 -9.49 -10.02
CA ASP A 26 -4.42 -8.49 -9.97
C ASP A 26 -4.89 -8.25 -8.53
N LYS A 27 -4.67 -9.20 -7.62
CA LYS A 27 -5.02 -9.09 -6.20
C LYS A 27 -4.18 -8.03 -5.48
N GLN A 28 -2.85 -8.14 -5.41
CA GLN A 28 -1.92 -7.20 -4.72
C GLN A 28 -2.56 -6.43 -3.54
N ILE A 29 -2.94 -7.17 -2.49
CA ILE A 29 -3.66 -6.66 -1.31
C ILE A 29 -2.79 -6.69 -0.06
N CYS A 30 -3.13 -5.89 0.95
CA CYS A 30 -2.42 -5.88 2.22
C CYS A 30 -2.68 -7.13 3.07
N SER A 31 -1.84 -7.32 4.10
CA SER A 31 -1.96 -8.41 5.09
C SER A 31 -3.37 -8.57 5.65
N GLU A 32 -4.00 -7.48 6.05
CA GLU A 32 -5.33 -7.51 6.66
C GLU A 32 -6.43 -7.89 5.67
N CYS A 33 -6.38 -7.41 4.42
CA CYS A 33 -7.33 -7.81 3.41
C CYS A 33 -7.16 -9.28 2.99
N ASP A 34 -5.96 -9.85 3.15
CA ASP A 34 -5.70 -11.24 2.78
C ASP A 34 -6.01 -12.22 3.92
N THR A 35 -5.66 -11.86 5.16
CA THR A 35 -5.71 -12.76 6.32
C THR A 35 -6.77 -12.36 7.35
N GLY A 36 -7.38 -11.18 7.21
CA GLY A 36 -8.30 -10.59 8.19
C GLY A 36 -7.61 -9.81 9.31
N VAL A 37 -6.27 -9.85 9.40
CA VAL A 37 -5.51 -9.23 10.50
C VAL A 37 -4.33 -8.42 9.96
N TRP A 38 -4.14 -7.22 10.49
CA TRP A 38 -2.97 -6.40 10.20
C TRP A 38 -1.69 -6.99 10.82
N HIS A 39 -0.60 -7.04 10.06
CA HIS A 39 0.65 -7.70 10.47
C HIS A 39 1.38 -7.02 11.66
N GLY A 40 1.02 -5.79 12.05
CA GLY A 40 1.51 -5.11 13.26
C GLY A 40 2.98 -4.63 13.26
N GLN A 41 3.71 -4.77 12.15
CA GLN A 41 5.14 -4.37 12.04
C GLN A 41 5.31 -2.86 11.87
N PHE A 42 4.27 -2.15 11.43
CA PHE A 42 4.23 -0.69 11.36
C PHE A 42 2.80 -0.18 11.48
N LYS A 43 2.66 1.12 11.75
CA LYS A 43 1.37 1.80 11.83
C LYS A 43 0.62 1.66 10.51
N LYS A 44 -0.61 1.18 10.59
CA LYS A 44 -1.52 1.12 9.45
C LYS A 44 -1.85 2.53 8.99
N ILE A 45 -1.79 2.75 7.68
CA ILE A 45 -2.12 4.03 7.06
C ILE A 45 -2.97 3.71 5.84
N ILE A 46 -4.15 4.33 5.77
CA ILE A 46 -5.06 4.22 4.63
C ILE A 46 -4.95 5.48 3.78
N LEU A 47 -4.67 5.28 2.49
CA LEU A 47 -4.60 6.31 1.46
C LEU A 47 -5.81 6.20 0.52
N PRO A 48 -6.24 7.30 -0.13
CA PRO A 48 -7.26 7.28 -1.18
C PRO A 48 -6.91 6.26 -2.25
N LYS A 49 -7.81 5.30 -2.46
CA LYS A 49 -7.56 4.13 -3.31
C LYS A 49 -7.17 4.55 -4.73
N GLY A 50 -6.10 3.97 -5.23
CA GLY A 50 -5.66 4.16 -6.61
C GLY A 50 -4.92 5.46 -6.87
N MET A 51 -4.64 6.32 -5.86
CA MET A 51 -3.88 7.56 -6.05
C MET A 51 -2.35 7.38 -6.04
N PHE A 52 -1.85 6.25 -5.53
CA PHE A 52 -0.40 6.05 -5.35
C PHE A 52 0.14 4.86 -6.14
N VAL A 53 1.37 4.98 -6.63
CA VAL A 53 2.17 3.89 -7.22
C VAL A 53 3.50 3.75 -6.52
N THR A 54 4.10 2.56 -6.63
CA THR A 54 5.49 2.32 -6.27
C THR A 54 6.41 3.01 -7.28
N ASN A 55 7.23 3.96 -6.84
CA ASN A 55 8.23 4.61 -7.69
C ASN A 55 9.50 3.77 -7.85
N ARG A 56 10.47 4.28 -8.63
CA ARG A 56 11.74 3.58 -8.92
C ARG A 56 12.60 3.27 -7.68
N GLN A 57 12.39 3.98 -6.58
CA GLN A 57 13.10 3.78 -5.32
C GLN A 57 12.36 2.80 -4.38
N GLY A 58 11.19 2.31 -4.79
CA GLY A 58 10.35 1.44 -3.98
C GLY A 58 9.48 2.17 -2.97
N ASN A 59 9.34 3.50 -3.05
CA ASN A 59 8.43 4.28 -2.19
C ASN A 59 7.08 4.50 -2.88
N LEU A 60 6.06 4.88 -2.11
CA LEU A 60 4.81 5.36 -2.69
C LEU A 60 4.95 6.80 -3.19
N GLU A 61 4.38 7.05 -4.35
CA GLU A 61 4.38 8.32 -5.06
C GLU A 61 2.99 8.58 -5.64
N HIS A 62 2.49 9.81 -5.48
CA HIS A 62 1.21 10.21 -6.05
C HIS A 62 1.28 10.18 -7.58
N LYS A 63 0.38 9.45 -8.23
CA LYS A 63 0.43 9.14 -9.66
C LYS A 63 0.49 10.36 -10.57
N GLU A 64 -0.16 11.44 -10.18
CA GLU A 64 -0.29 12.63 -11.03
C GLU A 64 0.75 13.70 -10.73
N THR A 65 1.25 13.77 -9.49
CA THR A 65 2.06 14.91 -9.02
C THR A 65 3.50 14.51 -8.71
N GLY A 66 3.78 13.22 -8.53
CA GLY A 66 5.07 12.77 -8.04
C GLY A 66 5.29 13.02 -6.55
N ASP A 67 4.28 13.48 -5.80
CA ASP A 67 4.45 13.76 -4.36
C ASP A 67 4.69 12.46 -3.58
N THR A 68 5.74 12.47 -2.77
CA THR A 68 6.15 11.33 -1.93
C THR A 68 5.79 11.54 -0.45
N ASP A 69 5.35 12.74 -0.07
CA ASP A 69 4.80 12.99 1.26
C ASP A 69 3.34 12.51 1.32
N ILE A 70 3.19 11.19 1.39
CA ILE A 70 1.91 10.51 1.43
C ILE A 70 1.06 10.88 2.66
N LEU A 71 1.68 11.43 3.72
CA LEU A 71 0.99 11.75 4.96
C LEU A 71 -0.06 12.85 4.78
N LYS A 72 0.14 13.74 3.79
CA LYS A 72 -0.83 14.79 3.41
C LYS A 72 -2.18 14.22 2.94
N TYR A 73 -2.20 12.97 2.50
CA TYR A 73 -3.36 12.36 1.84
C TYR A 73 -4.04 11.29 2.72
N VAL A 74 -3.62 11.11 3.96
CA VAL A 74 -4.15 10.04 4.84
C VAL A 74 -5.62 10.28 5.15
N ILE A 75 -6.43 9.23 4.98
CA ILE A 75 -7.88 9.27 5.28
C ILE A 75 -8.25 8.45 6.52
N ALA A 76 -7.39 7.53 6.95
CA ALA A 76 -7.53 6.81 8.23
C ALA A 76 -6.18 6.22 8.67
N THR A 77 -6.04 5.96 9.97
CA THR A 77 -4.88 5.30 10.57
C THR A 77 -5.28 4.17 11.49
#